data_AF-A0A917U3J8-F1
#
_entry.id   AF-A0A917U3J8-F1
#
_cell.length_a   1.000
_cell.length_b   1.000
_cell.length_c   1.000
_cell.angle_alpha   90.00
_cell.angle_beta   90.00
_cell.angle_gamma   90.00
#
_symmetry.space_group_name_H-M   'P 1'
#
loop_
_entity.id
_entity.type
_entity.pdbx_description
1 polymer ?
#
loop_
_entity_poly.entity_id
_entity_poly.type
_entity_poly.pdbx_seq_one_letter_code
_entity_poly.pdbx_strand_id
1 'polypeptide(L)'
;MEQEEFWRLVESMGTEPDDDAFERLADELATRQAWEILAFEDQVASALYSLDTCDHARAARARGDWFLYVRCAAVSSGSSIYQQVLADPKELRRFARREAEPLGFGRGNGAQIAVSSGPRA
;
A
#
# COMPACT_ATOMS: atom_id res chain seq x y z
N MET A 1 3.70 21.22 4.07
CA MET A 1 2.99 20.31 4.98
C MET A 1 4.01 19.62 5.84
N GLU A 2 3.74 19.48 7.13
CA GLU A 2 4.61 18.72 8.03
C GLU A 2 4.41 17.21 7.83
N GLN A 3 5.43 16.43 8.14
CA GLN A 3 5.41 14.99 7.86
C GLN A 3 4.32 14.25 8.64
N GLU A 4 4.02 14.68 9.87
CA GLU A 4 2.94 14.12 10.68
C GLU A 4 1.56 14.34 10.05
N GLU A 5 1.33 15.52 9.48
CA GLU A 5 0.07 15.84 8.80
C GLU A 5 -0.09 15.03 7.50
N PHE A 6 0.99 14.87 6.74
CA PHE A 6 1.01 14.02 5.55
C PHE A 6 0.61 12.58 5.90
N TRP A 7 1.23 11.99 6.91
CA TRP A 7 0.91 10.62 7.30
C TRP A 7 -0.50 10.47 7.85
N ARG A 8 -1.00 11.46 8.59
CA ARG A 8 -2.40 11.48 9.03
C ARG A 8 -3.39 11.45 7.86
N LEU A 9 -3.10 12.18 6.78
CA LEU A 9 -3.90 12.16 5.55
C LEU A 9 -3.83 10.81 4.84
N VAL A 10 -2.64 10.21 4.76
CA VAL A 10 -2.48 8.90 4.14
C VAL A 10 -3.20 7.81 4.94
N GLU A 11 -3.06 7.84 6.27
CA GLU A 11 -3.66 6.85 7.17
C GLU A 11 -5.19 6.99 7.27
N SER A 12 -5.77 8.13 6.91
CA SER A 12 -7.22 8.30 6.83
C SER A 12 -7.87 7.42 5.76
N MET A 13 -7.09 7.00 4.75
CA MET A 13 -7.55 6.08 3.71
C MET A 13 -7.69 4.62 4.21
N GLY A 14 -7.04 4.27 5.31
CA GLY A 14 -7.04 2.91 5.87
C GLY A 14 -5.98 1.97 5.27
N THR A 15 -5.96 0.72 5.73
CA THR A 15 -4.90 -0.27 5.41
C THR A 15 -4.96 -0.80 3.98
N GLU A 16 -6.15 -0.88 3.39
CA GLU A 16 -6.36 -1.28 2.00
C GLU A 16 -7.32 -0.27 1.35
N PRO A 17 -6.79 0.86 0.87
CA PRO A 17 -7.63 1.90 0.30
C PRO A 17 -8.30 1.42 -0.99
N ASP A 18 -9.62 1.61 -1.07
CA ASP A 18 -10.42 1.46 -2.27
C ASP A 18 -10.56 2.81 -3.00
N ASP A 19 -11.20 2.80 -4.17
CA ASP A 19 -11.39 4.01 -4.97
C ASP A 19 -12.11 5.12 -4.16
N ASP A 20 -13.10 4.77 -3.35
CA ASP A 20 -13.81 5.71 -2.47
C ASP A 20 -12.87 6.36 -1.43
N ALA A 21 -11.84 5.65 -0.95
CA ALA A 21 -10.83 6.21 -0.06
C ALA A 21 -9.96 7.25 -0.75
N PHE A 22 -9.58 7.00 -2.00
CA PHE A 22 -8.84 7.97 -2.81
C PHE A 22 -9.70 9.18 -3.16
N GLU A 23 -10.98 8.99 -3.48
CA GLU A 23 -11.92 10.10 -3.73
C GLU A 23 -12.08 10.98 -2.49
N ARG A 24 -12.25 10.40 -1.29
CA ARG A 24 -12.34 11.16 -0.03
C ARG A 24 -11.08 11.97 0.25
N LEU A 25 -9.90 11.40 0.03
CA LEU A 25 -8.64 12.13 0.18
C LEU A 25 -8.53 13.26 -0.84
N ALA A 26 -8.91 13.02 -2.09
CA ALA A 26 -8.90 14.03 -3.14
C ALA A 26 -9.85 15.19 -2.80
N ASP A 27 -11.05 14.89 -2.31
CA ASP A 27 -12.02 15.89 -1.85
C ASP A 27 -11.47 16.69 -0.66
N GLU A 28 -10.85 16.04 0.33
CA GLU A 28 -10.22 16.74 1.45
C GLU A 28 -9.12 17.69 0.96
N LEU A 29 -8.22 17.22 0.10
CA LEU A 29 -7.15 18.02 -0.48
C LEU A 29 -7.69 19.19 -1.31
N ALA A 30 -8.80 19.00 -2.04
CA ALA A 30 -9.44 20.03 -2.85
C ALA A 30 -10.00 21.19 -2.01
N THR A 31 -10.27 20.97 -0.72
CA THR A 31 -10.68 22.05 0.20
C THR A 31 -9.51 22.88 0.73
N ARG A 32 -8.27 22.43 0.54
CA ARG A 32 -7.06 23.08 1.04
C ARG A 32 -6.53 24.12 0.07
N GLN A 33 -5.61 24.94 0.55
CA GLN A 33 -4.96 25.92 -0.32
C GLN A 33 -4.02 25.23 -1.30
N ALA A 34 -3.83 25.81 -2.49
CA ALA A 34 -3.00 25.22 -3.54
C ALA A 34 -1.55 24.90 -3.07
N TRP A 35 -0.97 25.72 -2.20
CA TRP A 35 0.37 25.47 -1.66
C TRP A 35 0.41 24.26 -0.70
N GLU A 36 -0.71 23.93 -0.05
CA GLU A 36 -0.81 22.72 0.79
C GLU A 36 -0.89 21.45 -0.05
N ILE A 37 -1.60 21.51 -1.18
CA ILE A 37 -1.68 20.42 -2.15
C ILE A 37 -0.30 20.15 -2.76
N LEU A 38 0.41 21.20 -3.19
CA LEU A 38 1.79 21.08 -3.68
C LEU A 38 2.71 20.50 -2.61
N ALA A 39 2.57 20.96 -1.36
CA ALA A 39 3.38 20.42 -0.28
C ALA A 39 3.02 18.95 0.06
N PHE A 40 1.79 18.51 -0.19
CA PHE A 40 1.42 17.09 -0.10
C PHE A 40 2.08 16.28 -1.23
N GLU A 41 2.03 16.78 -2.47
CA GLU A 41 2.72 16.18 -3.61
C GLU A 41 4.23 16.03 -3.35
N ASP A 42 4.87 17.06 -2.81
CA ASP A 42 6.29 17.01 -2.43
C ASP A 42 6.59 15.91 -1.41
N GLN A 43 5.70 15.68 -0.43
CA GLN A 43 5.87 14.60 0.55
C GLN A 43 5.72 13.22 -0.09
N VAL A 44 4.74 13.04 -0.99
CA VAL A 44 4.58 11.81 -1.77
C VAL A 44 5.83 11.54 -2.61
N ALA A 45 6.31 12.55 -3.34
CA ALA A 45 7.49 12.43 -4.19
C ALA A 45 8.74 12.09 -3.37
N SER A 46 8.94 12.75 -2.22
CA SER A 46 10.05 12.47 -1.31
C SER A 46 10.01 11.04 -0.74
N ALA A 47 8.82 10.56 -0.36
CA ALA A 47 8.65 9.19 0.13
C ALA A 47 8.94 8.15 -0.97
N LEU A 48 8.42 8.36 -2.18
CA LEU A 48 8.66 7.47 -3.32
C LEU A 48 10.13 7.45 -3.74
N TYR A 49 10.80 8.61 -3.69
CA TYR A 49 12.22 8.74 -3.97
C TYR A 49 13.08 7.98 -2.97
N SER A 50 12.72 8.00 -1.69
CA SER A 50 13.45 7.26 -0.64
C SER A 50 13.41 5.74 -0.85
N LEU A 51 12.33 5.23 -1.46
CA LEU A 51 12.18 3.82 -1.84
C LEU A 51 12.78 3.48 -3.21
N ASP A 52 13.24 4.48 -3.98
CA ASP A 52 13.76 4.34 -5.35
C ASP A 52 15.22 3.87 -5.35
N THR A 53 15.48 2.69 -4.80
CA THR A 53 16.84 2.11 -4.74
C THR A 53 16.91 0.77 -5.45
N CYS A 54 18.11 0.39 -5.90
CA CYS A 54 18.32 -0.90 -6.55
C CYS A 54 17.91 -2.08 -5.66
N ASP A 55 18.08 -1.99 -4.34
CA ASP A 55 17.74 -3.08 -3.42
C ASP A 55 16.24 -3.26 -3.28
N HIS A 56 15.48 -2.17 -3.22
CA HIS A 56 14.03 -2.18 -3.26
C HIS A 56 13.51 -2.73 -4.61
N ALA A 57 14.06 -2.26 -5.73
CA ALA A 57 13.69 -2.77 -7.06
C ALA A 57 13.96 -4.28 -7.22
N ARG A 58 15.11 -4.76 -6.73
CA ARG A 58 15.46 -6.19 -6.70
C ARG A 58 14.50 -6.99 -5.82
N ALA A 59 14.19 -6.49 -4.63
CA ALA A 59 13.28 -7.14 -3.69
C ALA A 59 11.85 -7.26 -4.25
N ALA A 60 11.35 -6.21 -4.90
CA ALA A 60 10.05 -6.21 -5.56
C ALA A 60 10.01 -7.13 -6.79
N ARG A 61 11.17 -7.45 -7.40
CA ARG A 61 11.27 -8.12 -8.72
C ARG A 61 10.41 -7.44 -9.78
N ALA A 62 10.19 -6.14 -9.63
CA ALA A 62 9.27 -5.38 -10.45
C ALA A 62 9.92 -4.99 -11.79
N ARG A 63 9.12 -4.92 -12.86
CA ARG A 63 9.57 -4.58 -14.21
C ARG A 63 8.78 -3.38 -14.72
N GLY A 64 9.47 -2.46 -15.42
CA GLY A 64 8.87 -1.25 -15.96
C GLY A 64 8.14 -0.45 -14.87
N ASP A 65 6.94 0.02 -15.19
CA ASP A 65 6.14 0.88 -14.31
C ASP A 65 5.60 0.13 -13.08
N TRP A 66 5.68 -1.20 -13.02
CA TRP A 66 5.28 -1.96 -11.83
C TRP A 66 6.01 -1.52 -10.58
N PHE A 67 7.27 -1.09 -10.70
CA PHE A 67 8.03 -0.62 -9.56
C PHE A 67 7.49 0.70 -8.99
N LEU A 68 6.84 1.54 -9.81
CA LEU A 68 6.15 2.73 -9.35
C LEU A 68 4.93 2.34 -8.51
N TYR A 69 4.05 1.48 -9.03
CA TYR A 69 2.83 1.06 -8.32
C TYR A 69 3.13 0.37 -6.98
N VAL A 70 4.16 -0.47 -6.93
CA VAL A 70 4.58 -1.15 -5.71
C VAL A 70 5.04 -0.18 -4.62
N ARG A 71 5.76 0.89 -5.00
CA ARG A 71 6.17 1.94 -4.05
C ARG A 71 4.98 2.78 -3.61
N CYS A 72 4.07 3.13 -4.53
CA CYS A 72 2.84 3.83 -4.18
C CYS A 72 1.99 3.04 -3.19
N ALA A 73 1.86 1.72 -3.38
CA ALA A 73 1.14 0.85 -2.46
C ALA A 73 1.79 0.79 -1.06
N ALA A 74 3.13 0.80 -0.98
CA ALA A 74 3.83 0.85 0.30
C ALA A 74 3.61 2.19 1.03
N VAL A 75 3.61 3.31 0.29
CA VAL A 75 3.34 4.65 0.86
C VAL A 75 1.88 4.75 1.31
N SER A 76 0.91 4.32 0.49
CA SER A 76 -0.52 4.40 0.83
C SER A 76 -0.95 3.50 1.99
N SER A 77 -0.10 2.55 2.40
CA SER A 77 -0.33 1.69 3.57
C SER A 77 -0.06 2.38 4.91
N GLY A 78 0.43 3.63 4.89
CA GLY A 78 0.68 4.43 6.10
C GLY A 78 2.12 4.39 6.61
N SER A 79 2.38 5.22 7.63
CA SER A 79 3.74 5.56 8.07
C SER A 79 4.50 4.36 8.62
N SER A 80 3.83 3.56 9.47
CA SER A 80 4.47 2.39 10.11
C SER A 80 4.97 1.36 9.10
N ILE A 81 4.18 1.09 8.06
CA ILE A 81 4.55 0.14 7.01
C ILE A 81 5.64 0.74 6.12
N TYR A 82 5.51 2.02 5.75
CA TYR A 82 6.53 2.72 4.99
C TYR A 82 7.90 2.67 5.69
N GLN A 83 7.96 2.92 7.00
CA GLN A 83 9.21 2.87 7.77
C GLN A 83 9.81 1.47 7.83
N GLN A 84 8.98 0.42 7.90
CA GLN A 84 9.47 -0.97 7.83
C GLN A 84 10.11 -1.27 6.48
N VAL A 85 9.47 -0.83 5.40
CA VAL A 85 10.00 -0.99 4.04
C VAL A 85 11.28 -0.20 3.85
N LEU A 86 11.33 1.04 4.35
CA LEU A 86 12.51 1.88 4.29
C LEU A 86 13.70 1.26 5.05
N ALA A 87 13.43 0.61 6.18
CA ALA A 87 14.45 -0.07 6.99
C ALA A 87 14.90 -1.42 6.39
N ASP A 88 13.99 -2.19 5.80
CA ASP A 88 14.28 -3.46 5.13
C ASP A 88 13.66 -3.51 3.73
N PRO A 89 14.46 -3.33 2.66
CA PRO A 89 13.98 -3.39 1.28
C PRO A 89 13.23 -4.68 0.92
N LYS A 90 13.48 -5.79 1.63
CA LYS A 90 12.78 -7.07 1.41
C LYS A 90 11.30 -6.99 1.72
N GLU A 91 10.87 -6.07 2.57
CA GLU A 91 9.47 -5.91 2.95
C GLU A 91 8.62 -5.39 1.78
N LEU A 92 9.24 -4.67 0.83
CA LEU A 92 8.58 -4.18 -0.38
C LEU A 92 7.97 -5.31 -1.24
N ARG A 93 8.51 -6.54 -1.16
CA ARG A 93 8.00 -7.71 -1.90
C ARG A 93 6.53 -8.03 -1.58
N ARG A 94 6.04 -7.64 -0.41
CA ARG A 94 4.65 -7.87 0.01
C ARG A 94 3.66 -7.16 -0.91
N PHE A 95 4.02 -5.96 -1.37
CA PHE A 95 3.23 -5.14 -2.29
C PHE A 95 3.36 -5.63 -3.73
N ALA A 96 4.54 -6.11 -4.13
CA ALA A 96 4.75 -6.70 -5.45
C ALA A 96 4.01 -8.03 -5.65
N ARG A 97 3.68 -8.75 -4.56
CA ARG A 97 3.04 -10.07 -4.62
C ARG A 97 1.53 -10.02 -4.82
N ARG A 98 0.89 -8.86 -4.65
CA ARG A 98 -0.57 -8.72 -4.75
C ARG A 98 -1.12 -9.06 -6.15
N GLU A 99 -0.27 -9.01 -7.19
CA GLU A 99 -0.54 -9.53 -8.55
C GLU A 99 0.29 -10.78 -8.92
N ALA A 100 1.10 -11.30 -8.01
CA ALA A 100 1.87 -12.54 -8.21
C ALA A 100 1.14 -13.78 -7.67
N GLU A 101 -0.19 -13.83 -7.82
CA GLU A 101 -0.79 -15.12 -8.12
C GLU A 101 -0.48 -15.40 -9.60
N PRO A 102 0.45 -16.31 -9.93
CA PRO A 102 0.43 -16.86 -11.26
C PRO A 102 -0.93 -17.55 -11.39
N LEU A 103 -1.62 -17.32 -12.50
CA LEU A 103 -2.68 -18.20 -13.00
C LEU A 103 -2.20 -19.66 -12.88
N GLY A 104 -2.57 -20.31 -11.78
CA GLY A 104 -1.93 -21.50 -11.27
C GLY A 104 -2.78 -22.12 -10.18
N PHE A 105 -3.91 -22.67 -10.60
CA PHE A 105 -4.55 -23.86 -10.03
C PHE A 105 -4.31 -24.13 -8.54
N GLY A 106 -5.22 -23.68 -7.68
CA GLY A 106 -5.19 -24.07 -6.27
C GLY A 106 -5.91 -23.17 -5.28
N ARG A 107 -7.18 -22.80 -5.53
CA ARG A 107 -8.08 -22.41 -4.43
C ARG A 107 -8.43 -23.67 -3.63
N GLY A 108 -7.47 -24.14 -2.84
CA GLY A 108 -7.69 -25.07 -1.74
C GLY A 108 -7.63 -24.27 -0.45
N ASN A 109 -8.71 -23.59 -0.12
CA ASN A 109 -9.17 -23.32 1.25
C ASN A 109 -10.54 -22.65 1.15
N GLY A 110 -11.53 -23.52 0.93
CA GLY A 110 -12.89 -23.18 1.30
C GLY A 110 -12.90 -22.81 2.77
N ALA A 111 -13.55 -21.69 3.06
CA ALA A 111 -14.14 -21.47 4.35
C ALA A 111 -14.92 -22.75 4.72
N GLN A 112 -14.40 -23.52 5.67
CA GLN A 112 -15.22 -24.46 6.41
C GLN A 112 -16.13 -23.62 7.30
N ILE A 113 -17.28 -23.28 6.72
CA ILE A 113 -18.47 -22.90 7.47
C ILE A 113 -18.83 -24.15 8.28
N ALA A 114 -18.79 -24.03 9.60
CA ALA A 114 -19.14 -25.08 10.52
C ALA A 114 -20.54 -25.62 10.21
N VAL A 115 -20.64 -26.92 9.91
CA VAL A 115 -21.88 -27.68 10.09
C VAL A 115 -21.60 -28.72 11.16
N SER A 116 -22.27 -28.54 12.29
CA SER A 116 -22.28 -29.46 13.42
C SER A 116 -22.79 -30.83 12.97
N SER A 117 -21.99 -31.86 13.17
CA SER A 117 -22.46 -33.25 13.21
C SER A 117 -21.93 -33.88 14.49
N GLY A 118 -22.78 -33.88 15.52
CA GLY A 118 -22.63 -34.72 16.72
C GLY A 118 -23.23 -36.11 16.47
N PRO A 119 -22.82 -37.15 17.22
CA PRO A 119 -22.63 -38.49 16.67
C PRO A 119 -23.84 -39.42 16.86
N ARG A 120 -23.99 -40.35 15.90
CA ARG A 120 -24.77 -41.58 16.06
C ARG A 120 -23.98 -42.56 16.93
N ALA A 121 -24.61 -43.01 18.02
CA ALA A 121 -24.41 -44.33 18.62
C ALA A 121 -25.78 -45.00 18.69
#